data_AF-R7HYJ3-F1
#
_entry.id   AF-R7HYJ3-F1
#
_cell.length_a   1.000
_cell.length_b   1.000
_cell.length_c   1.000
_cell.angle_alpha   90.00
_cell.angle_beta   90.00
_cell.angle_gamma   90.00
#
_symmetry.space_group_name_H-M   'P 1'
#
loop_
_entity.id
_entity.type
_entity.pdbx_description
1 polymer ?
#
loop_
_entity_poly.entity_id
_entity_poly.type
_entity_poly.pdbx_seq_one_letter_code
_entity_poly.pdbx_strand_id
1 'polypeptide(L)'
;MKKAFTLAEVLITLGIIGVIASLTIPALINKTNKRELETAFKKQYSTLQQAVMMIKTEDSLDLDYENYGSDFSKRLAAQYKSTKDCGTIKFNTGCILKNEDNSFTYYKTFNGNTLMTTCIDDGGFITPDGILLLIEQGNQAKNITGYLVSIDVNGYIKKPNKMGYDLFMFQITKDGRVLPMGANDTYWGTKTYRESFCNKNSTSDQNGFTCAYYALTDNDYFKNLK
;
A
#
# COMPACT_ATOMS: atom_id res chain seq x y z
N MET A 1 55.48 23.36 21.26
CA MET A 1 55.16 21.93 21.46
C MET A 1 53.96 21.57 20.60
N LYS A 2 54.08 20.64 19.64
CA LYS A 2 52.92 20.14 18.89
C LYS A 2 52.30 18.99 19.70
N LYS A 3 51.05 19.16 20.16
CA LYS A 3 50.27 18.09 20.77
C LYS A 3 49.82 17.15 19.65
N ALA A 4 50.21 15.88 19.72
CA ALA A 4 49.73 14.83 18.84
C ALA A 4 48.92 13.84 19.67
N PHE A 5 47.83 13.31 19.10
CA PHE A 5 47.03 12.28 19.75
C PHE A 5 47.81 10.97 19.83
N THR A 6 47.72 10.28 20.95
CA THR A 6 48.28 8.95 21.11
C THR A 6 47.43 7.92 20.35
N LEU A 7 48.05 6.81 19.94
CA LEU A 7 47.33 5.71 19.30
C LEU A 7 46.18 5.18 20.18
N ALA A 8 46.39 5.13 21.49
CA ALA A 8 45.38 4.70 22.45
C ALA A 8 44.17 5.66 22.49
N GLU A 9 44.39 6.98 22.48
CA GLU A 9 43.31 7.97 22.41
C GLU A 9 42.49 7.83 21.12
N VAL A 10 43.14 7.59 19.99
CA VAL A 10 42.45 7.38 18.70
C VAL A 10 41.63 6.08 18.72
N LEU A 11 42.17 4.98 19.26
CA LEU A 11 41.46 3.70 19.33
C LEU A 11 40.25 3.75 20.27
N ILE A 12 40.37 4.42 21.43
CA ILE A 12 39.27 4.58 22.37
C ILE A 12 38.16 5.44 21.76
N THR A 13 38.51 6.54 21.08
CA THR A 13 37.52 7.42 20.43
C THR A 13 36.81 6.71 19.27
N LEU A 14 37.52 5.97 18.42
CA LEU A 14 36.91 5.16 17.36
C LEU A 14 36.04 4.03 17.92
N GLY A 15 36.45 3.39 19.01
CA GLY A 15 35.66 2.38 19.72
C GLY A 15 34.35 2.95 20.26
N ILE A 16 34.40 4.11 20.92
CA ILE A 16 33.22 4.80 21.47
C ILE A 16 32.27 5.23 20.34
N ILE A 17 32.81 5.86 19.28
CA ILE A 17 32.01 6.28 18.11
C ILE A 17 31.38 5.05 17.44
N GLY A 18 32.11 3.95 17.29
CA GLY A 18 31.60 2.71 16.71
C GLY A 18 30.42 2.13 17.50
N VAL A 19 30.53 2.06 18.83
CA VAL A 19 29.44 1.59 19.70
C VAL A 19 28.23 2.51 19.61
N ILE A 20 28.42 3.83 19.75
CA ILE A 20 27.31 4.79 19.68
C ILE A 20 26.63 4.73 18.30
N ALA A 21 27.41 4.77 17.22
CA ALA A 21 26.88 4.72 15.85
C ALA A 21 26.07 3.44 15.60
N SER A 22 26.53 2.29 16.10
CA SER A 22 25.80 1.01 15.96
C SER A 22 24.43 1.01 16.65
N LEU A 23 24.27 1.77 17.73
CA LEU A 23 22.99 1.92 18.44
C LEU A 23 22.09 2.99 17.79
N THR A 24 22.68 4.09 17.30
CA THR A 24 21.91 5.24 16.82
C THR A 24 21.52 5.17 15.35
N ILE A 25 22.36 4.60 14.48
CA ILE A 25 22.10 4.53 13.02
C ILE A 25 20.83 3.71 12.73
N PRO A 26 20.63 2.50 13.29
CA PRO A 26 19.41 1.73 13.03
C PRO A 26 18.15 2.46 13.49
N ALA A 27 18.21 3.13 14.65
CA ALA A 27 17.09 3.89 15.19
C ALA A 27 16.73 5.09 14.30
N LEU A 28 17.74 5.81 13.79
CA LEU A 28 17.53 6.93 12.87
C LEU A 28 16.93 6.47 11.53
N ILE A 29 17.51 5.42 10.92
CA ILE A 29 17.01 4.84 9.66
C ILE A 29 15.57 4.37 9.81
N ASN A 30 15.25 3.66 10.90
CA ASN A 30 13.87 3.21 11.14
C ASN A 30 12.90 4.38 11.28
N LYS A 31 13.33 5.47 11.93
CA LYS A 31 12.50 6.68 12.09
C LYS A 31 12.29 7.40 10.75
N THR A 32 13.31 7.51 9.90
CA THR A 32 13.18 8.12 8.57
C THR A 32 12.29 7.29 7.67
N ASN A 33 12.51 5.96 7.61
CA ASN A 33 11.72 5.04 6.77
C ASN A 33 10.22 5.10 7.11
N LYS A 34 9.87 5.12 8.41
CA LYS A 34 8.47 5.24 8.85
C LYS A 34 7.82 6.55 8.39
N ARG A 35 8.57 7.65 8.46
CA ARG A 35 8.10 8.97 8.02
C ARG A 35 7.96 9.06 6.49
N GLU A 36 8.86 8.41 5.77
CA GLU A 36 8.78 8.27 4.31
C GLU A 36 7.53 7.49 3.90
N LEU A 37 7.24 6.36 4.56
CA LEU A 37 6.01 5.58 4.32
C LEU A 37 4.74 6.40 4.59
N GLU A 38 4.69 7.14 5.70
CA GLU A 38 3.55 8.02 6.01
C GLU A 38 3.36 9.08 4.92
N THR A 39 4.45 9.70 4.47
CA THR A 39 4.42 10.74 3.42
C THR A 39 3.98 10.13 2.10
N ALA A 40 4.49 8.96 1.75
CA ALA A 40 4.13 8.24 0.54
C ALA A 40 2.66 7.83 0.55
N PHE A 41 2.15 7.30 1.66
CA PHE A 41 0.74 6.97 1.84
C PHE A 41 -0.16 8.19 1.62
N LYS A 42 0.13 9.31 2.29
CA LYS A 42 -0.66 10.56 2.14
C LYS A 42 -0.62 11.10 0.72
N LYS A 43 0.55 11.06 0.07
CA LYS A 43 0.71 11.43 -1.34
C LYS A 43 -0.20 10.58 -2.22
N GLN A 44 -0.09 9.25 -2.14
CA GLN A 44 -0.86 8.36 -3.02
C GLN A 44 -2.36 8.42 -2.77
N TYR A 45 -2.80 8.59 -1.52
CA TYR A 45 -4.21 8.79 -1.23
C TYR A 45 -4.77 10.07 -1.87
N SER A 46 -4.01 11.17 -1.80
CA SER A 46 -4.40 12.43 -2.45
C SER A 46 -4.39 12.32 -3.98
N THR A 47 -3.37 11.67 -4.56
CA THR A 47 -3.30 11.43 -6.01
C THR A 47 -4.48 10.59 -6.49
N LEU A 48 -4.87 9.56 -5.73
CA LEU A 48 -6.03 8.72 -6.09
C LEU A 48 -7.32 9.52 -6.06
N GLN A 49 -7.53 10.34 -5.03
CA GLN A 49 -8.68 11.25 -4.96
C GLN A 49 -8.75 12.19 -6.17
N GLN A 50 -7.63 12.78 -6.55
CA GLN A 50 -7.56 13.68 -7.71
C GLN A 50 -7.85 12.95 -9.01
N ALA A 51 -7.27 11.76 -9.23
CA ALA A 51 -7.50 10.96 -10.43
C ALA A 51 -8.97 10.54 -10.57
N VAL A 52 -9.58 10.07 -9.47
CA VAL A 52 -11.00 9.68 -9.43
C VAL A 52 -11.91 10.88 -9.69
N MET A 53 -11.60 12.04 -9.11
CA MET A 53 -12.34 13.28 -9.36
C MET A 53 -12.25 13.70 -10.83
N MET A 54 -11.08 13.57 -11.46
CA MET A 54 -10.91 13.87 -12.89
C MET A 54 -11.73 12.93 -13.76
N ILE A 55 -11.70 11.62 -13.51
CA ILE A 55 -12.52 10.64 -14.26
C ILE A 55 -14.00 10.99 -14.14
N LYS A 56 -14.49 11.22 -12.92
CA LYS A 56 -15.89 11.56 -12.69
C LYS A 56 -16.29 12.86 -13.42
N THR A 57 -15.40 13.85 -13.44
CA THR A 57 -15.65 15.15 -14.10
C THR A 57 -15.63 15.03 -15.62
N GLU A 58 -14.65 14.31 -16.18
CA GLU A 58 -14.48 14.16 -17.63
C GLU A 58 -15.54 13.26 -18.24
N ASP A 59 -15.81 12.11 -17.61
CA ASP A 59 -16.72 11.12 -18.18
C ASP A 59 -18.17 11.46 -17.86
N SER A 60 -18.42 12.20 -16.77
CA SER A 60 -19.77 12.54 -16.29
C SER A 60 -20.65 11.29 -16.06
N LEU A 61 -20.01 10.17 -15.69
CA LEU A 61 -20.65 8.89 -15.40
C LEU A 61 -20.39 8.48 -13.94
N ASP A 62 -21.31 7.69 -13.39
CA ASP A 62 -21.12 7.03 -12.10
C ASP A 62 -20.05 5.95 -12.19
N LEU A 63 -19.21 5.83 -11.15
CA LEU A 63 -18.09 4.88 -11.11
C LEU A 63 -18.56 3.49 -10.70
N ASP A 64 -19.34 2.85 -11.56
CA ASP A 64 -19.87 1.51 -11.36
C ASP A 64 -19.50 0.56 -12.51
N TYR A 65 -19.77 -0.72 -12.25
CA TYR A 65 -19.50 -1.79 -13.21
C TYR A 65 -20.32 -1.67 -14.50
N GLU A 66 -21.49 -1.03 -14.47
CA GLU A 66 -22.35 -0.89 -15.66
C GLU A 66 -21.74 0.07 -16.68
N ASN A 67 -21.10 1.14 -16.20
CA ASN A 67 -20.44 2.13 -17.04
C ASN A 67 -19.02 1.71 -17.47
N TYR A 68 -18.22 1.12 -16.58
CA TYR A 68 -16.81 0.85 -16.86
C TYR A 68 -16.46 -0.64 -16.98
N GLY A 69 -17.29 -1.55 -16.48
CA GLY A 69 -17.01 -2.99 -16.47
C GLY A 69 -15.61 -3.31 -15.95
N SER A 70 -14.85 -4.07 -16.74
CA SER A 70 -13.45 -4.41 -16.49
C SER A 70 -12.43 -3.42 -17.10
N ASP A 71 -12.88 -2.28 -17.63
CA ASP A 71 -12.01 -1.26 -18.23
C ASP A 71 -11.70 -0.10 -17.28
N PHE A 72 -12.24 -0.11 -16.05
CA PHE A 72 -11.96 0.93 -15.06
C PHE A 72 -10.46 1.05 -14.75
N SER A 73 -9.74 -0.06 -14.66
CA SER A 73 -8.28 -0.09 -14.44
C SER A 73 -7.52 0.66 -15.54
N LYS A 74 -7.91 0.50 -16.81
CA LYS A 74 -7.31 1.21 -17.95
C LYS A 74 -7.63 2.70 -17.90
N ARG A 75 -8.87 3.05 -17.53
CA ARG A 75 -9.28 4.44 -17.39
C ARG A 75 -8.50 5.14 -16.28
N LEU A 76 -8.32 4.47 -15.14
CA LEU A 76 -7.49 4.95 -14.04
C LEU A 76 -6.02 5.04 -14.44
N ALA A 77 -5.49 4.04 -15.13
CA ALA A 77 -4.12 4.02 -15.64
C ALA A 77 -3.82 5.22 -16.56
N ALA A 78 -4.78 5.62 -17.40
CA ALA A 78 -4.66 6.79 -18.26
C ALA A 78 -4.50 8.09 -17.46
N GLN A 79 -5.27 8.28 -16.37
CA GLN A 79 -5.11 9.45 -15.48
C GLN A 79 -3.77 9.47 -14.77
N TYR A 80 -3.26 8.31 -14.41
CA TYR A 80 -1.94 8.15 -13.78
C TYR A 80 -0.78 8.22 -14.78
N LYS A 81 -1.05 8.33 -16.08
CA LYS A 81 -0.05 8.27 -17.15
C LYS A 81 0.85 7.04 -16.99
N SER A 82 0.22 5.88 -16.77
CA SER A 82 0.90 4.62 -16.48
C SER A 82 2.00 4.32 -17.50
N THR A 83 3.16 3.89 -17.02
CA THR A 83 4.29 3.47 -17.87
C THR A 83 4.18 2.01 -18.31
N LYS A 84 3.47 1.20 -17.53
CA LYS A 84 3.26 -0.22 -17.82
C LYS A 84 1.88 -0.66 -17.38
N ASP A 85 1.11 -1.19 -18.31
CA ASP A 85 -0.11 -1.93 -18.03
C ASP A 85 0.28 -3.33 -17.52
N CYS A 86 -0.22 -3.70 -16.36
CA CYS A 86 0.00 -5.02 -15.77
C CYS A 86 -1.14 -5.99 -16.05
N GLY A 87 -2.21 -5.55 -16.74
CA GLY A 87 -3.34 -6.40 -17.11
C GLY A 87 -3.96 -7.11 -15.91
N THR A 88 -4.60 -8.25 -16.19
CA THR A 88 -5.06 -9.14 -15.11
C THR A 88 -3.89 -9.87 -14.48
N ILE A 89 -3.95 -10.07 -13.17
CA ILE A 89 -2.94 -10.86 -12.44
C ILE A 89 -3.41 -12.31 -12.31
N LYS A 90 -4.59 -12.63 -12.86
CA LYS A 90 -5.04 -14.01 -13.02
C LYS A 90 -4.09 -14.74 -13.98
N PHE A 91 -3.74 -15.98 -13.61
CA PHE A 91 -2.89 -16.88 -14.39
C PHE A 91 -1.46 -16.37 -14.69
N ASN A 92 -0.87 -15.55 -13.81
CA ASN A 92 0.53 -15.08 -13.95
C ASN A 92 0.80 -14.27 -15.23
N THR A 93 -0.21 -13.57 -15.75
CA THR A 93 -0.08 -12.73 -16.95
C THR A 93 0.30 -11.28 -16.64
N GLY A 94 0.26 -10.89 -15.35
CA GLY A 94 0.53 -9.52 -14.92
C GLY A 94 1.89 -9.25 -14.29
N CYS A 95 2.07 -8.04 -13.76
CA CYS A 95 3.35 -7.59 -13.17
C CYS A 95 3.73 -8.30 -11.86
N ILE A 96 2.76 -8.93 -11.18
CA ILE A 96 2.99 -9.75 -10.00
C ILE A 96 2.70 -11.21 -10.36
N LEU A 97 3.56 -12.11 -9.91
CA LEU A 97 3.37 -13.54 -10.08
C LEU A 97 2.72 -14.16 -8.83
N LYS A 98 1.80 -15.09 -9.08
CA LYS A 98 1.23 -16.01 -8.11
C LYS A 98 1.99 -17.35 -8.12
N ASN A 99 2.07 -17.98 -6.96
CA ASN A 99 2.55 -19.34 -6.78
C ASN A 99 1.51 -20.36 -7.28
N GLU A 100 1.90 -21.64 -7.33
CA GLU A 100 1.00 -22.75 -7.70
C GLU A 100 -0.22 -22.87 -6.78
N ASP A 101 -0.11 -22.45 -5.52
CA ASP A 101 -1.21 -22.38 -4.55
C ASP A 101 -2.06 -21.11 -4.67
N ASN A 102 -1.88 -20.34 -5.75
CA ASN A 102 -2.58 -19.09 -6.05
C ASN A 102 -2.30 -17.94 -5.06
N SER A 103 -1.31 -18.09 -4.17
CA SER A 103 -0.82 -17.01 -3.31
C SER A 103 0.11 -16.06 -4.06
N PHE A 104 0.22 -14.79 -3.63
CA PHE A 104 1.28 -13.93 -4.15
C PHE A 104 2.66 -14.40 -3.70
N THR A 105 3.58 -14.43 -4.65
CA THR A 105 5.01 -14.60 -4.38
C THR A 105 5.55 -13.45 -3.52
N TYR A 106 5.07 -12.23 -3.79
CA TYR A 106 5.74 -11.00 -3.36
C TYR A 106 5.05 -10.27 -2.20
N TYR A 107 3.71 -10.27 -2.15
CA TYR A 107 2.93 -9.57 -1.14
C TYR A 107 2.47 -10.49 -0.01
N LYS A 108 2.48 -9.96 1.20
CA LYS A 108 2.07 -10.65 2.42
C LYS A 108 1.03 -9.86 3.20
N THR A 109 0.31 -10.54 4.09
CA THR A 109 -0.59 -9.88 5.05
C THR A 109 0.16 -8.97 6.00
N PHE A 110 -0.56 -8.21 6.82
CA PHE A 110 0.01 -7.29 7.81
C PHE A 110 1.03 -7.93 8.77
N ASN A 111 0.83 -9.21 9.11
CA ASN A 111 1.74 -9.99 9.94
C ASN A 111 2.69 -10.93 9.17
N GLY A 112 2.73 -10.86 7.84
CA GLY A 112 3.69 -11.60 7.01
C GLY A 112 3.22 -12.98 6.55
N ASN A 113 1.94 -13.34 6.76
CA ASN A 113 1.35 -14.57 6.26
C ASN A 113 0.96 -14.47 4.78
N THR A 114 0.46 -15.57 4.22
CA THR A 114 -0.09 -15.65 2.87
C THR A 114 -1.28 -14.70 2.70
N LEU A 115 -1.19 -13.82 1.70
CA LEU A 115 -2.23 -12.83 1.37
C LEU A 115 -3.25 -13.41 0.40
N MET A 116 -4.53 -13.16 0.66
CA MET A 116 -5.62 -13.48 -0.27
C MET A 116 -5.48 -12.66 -1.57
N THR A 117 -5.53 -13.33 -2.72
CA THR A 117 -5.25 -12.68 -4.02
C THR A 117 -6.49 -12.23 -4.78
N THR A 118 -7.66 -12.76 -4.45
CA THR A 118 -8.93 -12.59 -5.19
C THR A 118 -9.58 -11.21 -5.06
N CYS A 119 -9.00 -10.28 -4.30
CA CYS A 119 -9.51 -8.91 -4.16
C CYS A 119 -8.55 -7.85 -4.69
N ILE A 120 -7.51 -8.28 -5.41
CA ILE A 120 -6.44 -7.46 -5.98
C ILE A 120 -5.83 -8.10 -7.24
N ASP A 121 -6.64 -8.84 -8.03
CA ASP A 121 -6.12 -9.58 -9.20
C ASP A 121 -6.83 -9.31 -10.54
N ASP A 122 -7.87 -8.48 -10.57
CA ASP A 122 -8.60 -8.19 -11.80
C ASP A 122 -7.83 -7.24 -12.74
N GLY A 123 -7.03 -6.32 -12.20
CA GLY A 123 -6.27 -5.35 -12.98
C GLY A 123 -5.08 -4.78 -12.21
N GLY A 124 -4.12 -4.21 -12.92
CA GLY A 124 -3.05 -3.43 -12.30
C GLY A 124 -2.26 -2.60 -13.30
N PHE A 125 -1.53 -1.61 -12.81
CA PHE A 125 -0.60 -0.82 -13.62
C PHE A 125 0.50 -0.20 -12.76
N ILE A 126 1.62 0.12 -13.41
CA ILE A 126 2.75 0.81 -12.80
C ILE A 126 2.79 2.24 -13.32
N THR A 127 2.96 3.16 -12.38
CA THR A 127 3.11 4.61 -12.61
C THR A 127 4.55 4.99 -12.97
N PRO A 128 4.78 6.21 -13.51
CA PRO A 128 6.14 6.69 -13.78
C PRO A 128 7.07 6.74 -12.54
N ASP A 129 6.52 6.93 -11.34
CA ASP A 129 7.30 6.92 -10.08
C ASP A 129 7.46 5.52 -9.47
N GLY A 130 7.07 4.46 -10.20
CA GLY A 130 7.29 3.06 -9.81
C GLY A 130 6.28 2.52 -8.79
N ILE A 131 5.21 3.26 -8.53
CA ILE A 131 4.09 2.86 -7.68
C ILE A 131 3.21 1.88 -8.45
N LEU A 132 2.87 0.77 -7.81
CA LEU A 132 1.98 -0.24 -8.36
C LEU A 132 0.59 -0.07 -7.78
N LEU A 133 -0.40 -0.04 -8.67
CA LEU A 133 -1.81 -0.08 -8.33
C LEU A 133 -2.39 -1.42 -8.77
N LEU A 134 -3.18 -2.02 -7.89
CA LEU A 134 -3.91 -3.27 -8.08
C LEU A 134 -5.39 -2.96 -7.93
N ILE A 135 -6.20 -3.42 -8.86
CA ILE A 135 -7.61 -3.04 -8.98
C ILE A 135 -8.46 -4.30 -8.96
N GLU A 136 -9.51 -4.25 -8.14
CA GLU A 136 -10.61 -5.19 -8.14
C GLU A 136 -11.80 -4.55 -8.86
N GLN A 137 -12.21 -5.15 -9.98
CA GLN A 137 -13.17 -4.55 -10.92
C GLN A 137 -14.06 -5.57 -11.63
N GLY A 138 -14.09 -6.82 -11.18
CA GLY A 138 -14.97 -7.85 -11.71
C GLY A 138 -16.43 -7.62 -11.32
N ASN A 139 -17.30 -8.57 -11.68
CA ASN A 139 -18.75 -8.48 -11.44
C ASN A 139 -19.11 -8.29 -9.94
N GLN A 140 -18.23 -8.71 -9.04
CA GLN A 140 -18.29 -8.46 -7.60
C GLN A 140 -18.30 -6.96 -7.23
N ALA A 141 -17.78 -6.08 -8.09
CA ALA A 141 -17.88 -4.63 -7.96
C ALA A 141 -19.35 -4.15 -7.81
N LYS A 142 -20.31 -4.88 -8.40
CA LYS A 142 -21.75 -4.62 -8.23
C LYS A 142 -22.22 -4.80 -6.78
N ASN A 143 -21.69 -5.81 -6.09
CA ASN A 143 -22.09 -6.15 -4.73
C ASN A 143 -21.41 -5.29 -3.68
N ILE A 144 -20.18 -4.85 -3.93
CA ILE A 144 -19.41 -3.99 -3.01
C ILE A 144 -19.67 -2.49 -3.23
N THR A 145 -20.61 -2.14 -4.12
CA THR A 145 -21.01 -0.76 -4.45
C THR A 145 -19.85 0.16 -4.88
N GLY A 146 -18.85 -0.40 -5.59
CA GLY A 146 -17.67 0.34 -6.00
C GLY A 146 -16.50 -0.54 -6.47
N TYR A 147 -15.36 0.10 -6.69
CA TYR A 147 -14.08 -0.55 -7.04
C TYR A 147 -13.16 -0.60 -5.84
N LEU A 148 -12.35 -1.67 -5.72
CA LEU A 148 -11.25 -1.69 -4.74
C LEU A 148 -9.95 -1.37 -5.45
N VAL A 149 -9.15 -0.52 -4.84
CA VAL A 149 -7.82 -0.17 -5.33
C VAL A 149 -6.83 -0.37 -4.20
N SER A 150 -5.87 -1.26 -4.40
CA SER A 150 -4.72 -1.41 -3.51
C SER A 150 -3.50 -0.77 -4.12
N ILE A 151 -2.83 0.07 -3.35
CA ILE A 151 -1.67 0.84 -3.79
C ILE A 151 -0.46 0.41 -2.98
N ASP A 152 0.61 0.01 -3.67
CA ASP A 152 1.94 -0.09 -3.10
C ASP A 152 2.61 1.29 -3.11
N VAL A 153 2.61 1.96 -1.96
CA VAL A 153 2.96 3.38 -1.85
C VAL A 153 4.46 3.65 -1.90
N ASN A 154 5.32 2.65 -1.64
CA ASN A 154 6.77 2.80 -1.74
C ASN A 154 7.35 2.22 -3.05
N GLY A 155 6.53 1.47 -3.79
CA GLY A 155 6.80 0.94 -5.11
C GLY A 155 7.19 -0.53 -5.08
N TYR A 156 6.74 -1.27 -6.10
CA TYR A 156 6.67 -2.74 -6.12
C TYR A 156 8.00 -3.52 -6.03
N ILE A 157 9.14 -2.83 -6.00
CA ILE A 157 10.45 -3.46 -5.82
C ILE A 157 10.94 -3.26 -4.38
N LYS A 158 10.45 -2.23 -3.69
CA LYS A 158 10.90 -1.87 -2.35
C LYS A 158 10.18 -2.74 -1.33
N LYS A 159 10.93 -3.18 -0.32
CA LYS A 159 10.40 -3.95 0.81
C LYS A 159 9.73 -3.00 1.83
N PRO A 160 8.78 -3.48 2.66
CA PRO A 160 8.45 -4.89 2.90
C PRO A 160 7.47 -5.62 1.96
N ASN A 161 6.65 -4.96 1.15
CA ASN A 161 5.51 -5.55 0.41
C ASN A 161 4.51 -6.26 1.34
N LYS A 162 4.07 -5.54 2.36
CA LYS A 162 3.11 -6.01 3.36
C LYS A 162 1.91 -5.09 3.39
N MET A 163 0.72 -5.70 3.43
CA MET A 163 -0.50 -4.96 3.74
C MET A 163 -0.33 -4.13 5.01
N GLY A 164 -0.77 -2.88 5.02
CA GLY A 164 -0.65 -1.98 6.18
C GLY A 164 0.75 -1.40 6.43
N TYR A 165 1.78 -1.80 5.69
CA TYR A 165 3.10 -1.16 5.74
C TYR A 165 3.31 -0.26 4.53
N ASP A 166 3.22 -0.86 3.35
CA ASP A 166 3.39 -0.19 2.06
C ASP A 166 2.25 -0.51 1.09
N LEU A 167 1.56 -1.65 1.24
CA LEU A 167 0.35 -1.96 0.48
C LEU A 167 -0.91 -1.54 1.25
N PHE A 168 -1.70 -0.63 0.70
CA PHE A 168 -2.93 -0.11 1.34
C PHE A 168 -4.13 -0.19 0.40
N MET A 169 -5.28 -0.55 0.93
CA MET A 169 -6.52 -0.71 0.17
C MET A 169 -7.49 0.45 0.40
N PHE A 170 -8.10 0.89 -0.70
CA PHE A 170 -9.10 1.95 -0.75
C PHE A 170 -10.32 1.44 -1.51
N GLN A 171 -11.49 1.99 -1.18
CA GLN A 171 -12.71 1.79 -1.94
C GLN A 171 -13.07 3.07 -2.66
N ILE A 172 -13.30 2.95 -3.97
CA ILE A 172 -13.87 4.00 -4.80
C ILE A 172 -15.36 3.71 -4.88
N THR A 173 -16.16 4.57 -4.28
CA THR A 173 -17.61 4.49 -4.29
C THR A 173 -18.18 4.88 -5.66
N LYS A 174 -19.40 4.42 -5.96
CA LYS A 174 -20.14 4.80 -7.17
C LYS A 174 -20.21 6.33 -7.35
N ASP A 175 -20.35 7.07 -6.25
CA ASP A 175 -20.40 8.53 -6.25
C ASP A 175 -19.02 9.22 -6.30
N GLY A 176 -17.93 8.48 -6.48
CA GLY A 176 -16.59 9.04 -6.69
C GLY A 176 -15.85 9.47 -5.42
N ARG A 177 -16.34 9.10 -4.24
CA ARG A 177 -15.54 9.22 -3.01
C ARG A 177 -14.52 8.11 -2.94
N VAL A 178 -13.29 8.45 -2.56
CA VAL A 178 -12.21 7.51 -2.25
C VAL A 178 -12.07 7.38 -0.74
N LEU A 179 -12.45 6.21 -0.23
CA LEU A 179 -12.48 5.93 1.21
C LEU A 179 -11.35 4.95 1.57
N PRO A 180 -10.62 5.18 2.66
CA PRO A 180 -9.71 4.16 3.17
C PRO A 180 -10.54 2.95 3.60
N MET A 181 -10.12 1.76 3.16
CA MET A 181 -10.84 0.54 3.51
C MET A 181 -10.88 0.38 5.03
N GLY A 182 -12.06 0.05 5.56
CA GLY A 182 -12.35 0.05 6.99
C GLY A 182 -13.19 1.25 7.46
N ALA A 183 -13.32 2.33 6.69
CA ALA A 183 -14.26 3.42 7.00
C ALA A 183 -15.73 2.94 6.95
N ASN A 184 -16.65 3.62 7.65
CA ASN A 184 -18.05 3.17 7.82
C ASN A 184 -18.76 2.81 6.51
N ASP A 185 -18.54 3.56 5.43
CA ASP A 185 -19.21 3.37 4.13
C ASP A 185 -18.44 2.45 3.17
N THR A 186 -17.49 1.65 3.69
CA THR A 186 -16.72 0.68 2.90
C THR A 186 -17.22 -0.74 3.13
N TYR A 187 -16.90 -1.65 2.21
CA TYR A 187 -17.31 -3.05 2.26
C TYR A 187 -16.91 -3.74 3.58
N TRP A 188 -15.72 -3.44 4.09
CA TRP A 188 -15.25 -3.89 5.40
C TRP A 188 -15.34 -2.81 6.49
N GLY A 189 -16.36 -1.96 6.39
CA GLY A 189 -16.57 -0.79 7.24
C GLY A 189 -17.13 -1.08 8.63
N THR A 190 -17.67 -2.27 8.89
CA THR A 190 -18.18 -2.62 10.23
C THR A 190 -17.03 -2.69 11.24
N LYS A 191 -17.31 -2.37 12.51
CA LYS A 191 -16.29 -2.42 13.57
C LYS A 191 -15.59 -3.78 13.64
N THR A 192 -16.36 -4.87 13.54
CA THR A 192 -15.85 -6.24 13.56
C THR A 192 -14.83 -6.50 12.45
N TYR A 193 -15.15 -6.17 11.20
CA TYR A 193 -14.21 -6.36 10.09
C TYR A 193 -13.03 -5.41 10.17
N ARG A 194 -13.28 -4.13 10.48
CA ARG A 194 -12.25 -3.10 10.63
C ARG A 194 -11.16 -3.53 11.62
N GLU A 195 -11.54 -4.05 12.78
CA GLU A 195 -10.59 -4.52 13.81
C GLU A 195 -9.95 -5.87 13.44
N SER A 196 -10.70 -6.79 12.83
CA SER A 196 -10.19 -8.13 12.50
C SER A 196 -9.17 -8.15 11.35
N PHE A 197 -9.32 -7.23 10.39
CA PHE A 197 -8.46 -7.11 9.20
C PHE A 197 -7.39 -6.03 9.32
N CYS A 198 -7.10 -5.53 10.53
CA CYS A 198 -5.88 -4.80 10.80
C CYS A 198 -5.38 -5.13 12.21
N ASN A 199 -4.95 -6.38 12.40
CA ASN A 199 -4.56 -6.88 13.72
C ASN A 199 -3.26 -7.69 13.65
N LYS A 200 -2.32 -7.39 14.55
CA LYS A 200 -1.00 -8.04 14.63
C LYS A 200 -1.09 -9.54 14.91
N ASN A 201 -2.17 -9.99 15.55
CA ASN A 201 -2.40 -11.37 15.96
C ASN A 201 -3.42 -12.12 15.07
N SER A 202 -3.94 -11.48 14.02
CA SER A 202 -4.94 -12.11 13.14
C SER A 202 -4.30 -13.16 12.23
N THR A 203 -4.93 -14.32 12.09
CA THR A 203 -4.51 -15.40 11.19
C THR A 203 -5.22 -15.34 9.83
N SER A 204 -6.10 -14.35 9.63
CA SER A 204 -6.81 -14.18 8.36
C SER A 204 -5.85 -13.82 7.22
N ASP A 205 -6.08 -14.40 6.05
CA ASP A 205 -5.45 -14.07 4.78
C ASP A 205 -5.87 -12.69 4.22
N GLN A 206 -6.92 -12.09 4.77
CA GLN A 206 -7.37 -10.71 4.51
C GLN A 206 -6.73 -9.69 5.47
N ASN A 207 -5.88 -10.14 6.40
CA ASN A 207 -5.28 -9.27 7.40
C ASN A 207 -4.41 -8.19 6.75
N GLY A 208 -4.78 -6.94 7.02
CA GLY A 208 -4.21 -5.71 6.50
C GLY A 208 -5.12 -4.94 5.54
N PHE A 209 -6.22 -5.53 5.07
CA PHE A 209 -7.16 -4.85 4.15
C PHE A 209 -7.73 -3.56 4.74
N THR A 210 -8.03 -3.53 6.03
CA THR A 210 -8.62 -2.35 6.69
C THR A 210 -7.57 -1.43 7.32
N CYS A 211 -6.28 -1.71 7.14
CA CYS A 211 -5.22 -0.91 7.75
C CYS A 211 -5.11 0.51 7.20
N ALA A 212 -5.62 0.78 6.00
CA ALA A 212 -5.68 2.14 5.46
C ALA A 212 -6.49 3.09 6.34
N TYR A 213 -7.55 2.58 7.00
CA TYR A 213 -8.33 3.37 7.96
C TYR A 213 -7.44 3.87 9.10
N TYR A 214 -6.73 2.96 9.77
CA TYR A 214 -5.85 3.33 10.89
C TYR A 214 -4.66 4.17 10.44
N ALA A 215 -4.09 3.89 9.27
CA ALA A 215 -3.02 4.72 8.69
C ALA A 215 -3.44 6.17 8.45
N LEU A 216 -4.74 6.42 8.20
CA LEU A 216 -5.28 7.77 8.03
C LEU A 216 -5.70 8.40 9.36
N THR A 217 -6.26 7.64 10.30
CA THR A 217 -6.89 8.19 11.52
C THR A 217 -5.98 8.20 12.76
N ASP A 218 -4.99 7.29 12.84
CA ASP A 218 -4.06 7.19 13.96
C ASP A 218 -2.72 7.86 13.60
N ASN A 219 -2.45 8.99 14.26
CA ASN A 219 -1.21 9.78 14.07
C ASN A 219 0.07 9.02 14.45
N ASP A 220 -0.04 7.95 15.23
CA ASP A 220 1.08 7.12 15.65
C ASP A 220 1.15 5.78 14.90
N TYR A 221 0.24 5.52 13.94
CA TYR A 221 0.18 4.27 13.18
C TYR A 221 1.54 3.87 12.61
N PHE A 222 2.13 4.74 11.79
CA PHE A 222 3.43 4.51 11.16
C PHE A 222 4.58 4.44 12.17
N LYS A 223 4.48 5.15 13.29
CA LYS A 223 5.48 5.08 14.38
C LYS A 223 5.45 3.72 15.07
N ASN A 224 4.27 3.12 15.16
CA ASN A 224 3.99 1.84 15.84
C ASN A 224 4.16 0.60 14.95
N LEU A 225 4.53 0.77 13.68
CA LEU A 225 4.99 -0.31 12.81
C LEU A 225 6.28 -0.93 13.37
N LYS A 226 6.40 -2.25 13.32
CA LYS A 226 7.54 -2.99 13.89
C LYS A 226 8.41 -3.57 12.79
#